data_AF-A0A0H5Q7D7-F1
#
_entry.id   AF-A0A0H5Q7D7-F1
#
_cell.length_a   1.000
_cell.length_b   1.000
_cell.length_c   1.000
_cell.angle_alpha   90.00
_cell.angle_beta   90.00
_cell.angle_gamma   90.00
#
_symmetry.space_group_name_H-M   'P 1'
#
loop_
_entity.id
_entity.type
_entity.pdbx_description
1 polymer ?
#
loop_
_entity_poly.entity_id
_entity_poly.type
_entity_poly.pdbx_seq_one_letter_code
_entity_poly.pdbx_strand_id
1 'polypeptide(L)' 'MNNALNALFGKPDYSHIASDKTATISITAAEMSAVLYAYDRGVSELDADSMRQLEAVIAKLKDELHP' A
#
# COMPACT_ATOMS: atom_id res chain seq x y z
N MET A 1 -11.98 -9.20 -28.80
CA MET A 1 -10.79 -10.02 -28.51
C MET A 1 -9.98 -9.42 -27.35
N ASN A 2 -10.63 -8.97 -26.26
CA ASN A 2 -9.95 -8.24 -25.16
C ASN A 2 -10.19 -8.84 -23.75
N ASN A 3 -11.22 -9.67 -23.55
CA ASN A 3 -11.57 -10.12 -22.19
C ASN A 3 -10.59 -11.16 -21.62
N ALA A 4 -10.10 -12.09 -22.45
CA ALA A 4 -9.18 -13.14 -21.97
C ALA A 4 -7.78 -12.59 -21.64
N LEU A 5 -7.29 -11.60 -22.39
CA LEU A 5 -6.00 -10.96 -22.11
C LEU A 5 -6.07 -10.00 -20.91
N ASN A 6 -7.19 -9.28 -20.72
CA ASN A 6 -7.41 -8.51 -19.50
C ASN A 6 -7.61 -9.39 -18.26
N ALA A 7 -8.15 -10.60 -18.41
CA ALA A 7 -8.22 -11.56 -17.30
C ALA A 7 -6.84 -12.14 -16.94
N LEU A 8 -5.90 -12.20 -17.89
CA LEU A 8 -4.55 -12.72 -17.70
C LEU A 8 -3.51 -11.65 -17.29
N PHE A 9 -3.67 -10.41 -17.75
CA PHE A 9 -2.70 -9.32 -17.56
C PHE A 9 -3.33 -8.01 -17.04
N GLY A 10 -4.61 -8.03 -16.71
CA GLY A 10 -5.29 -6.89 -16.10
C GLY A 10 -4.86 -6.70 -14.66
N LYS A 11 -5.28 -5.56 -14.08
CA LYS A 11 -5.06 -5.27 -12.66
C LYS A 11 -5.63 -6.43 -11.83
N PRO A 12 -4.89 -6.95 -10.85
CA PRO A 12 -5.40 -7.99 -9.96
C PRO A 12 -6.73 -7.56 -9.34
N ASP A 13 -7.73 -8.45 -9.41
CA ASP A 13 -9.01 -8.22 -8.78
C ASP A 13 -9.04 -8.89 -7.40
N TYR A 14 -9.04 -8.07 -6.35
CA TYR A 14 -9.10 -8.50 -4.95
C TYR A 14 -10.51 -8.41 -4.34
N SER A 15 -11.54 -8.09 -5.14
CA SER A 15 -12.90 -7.89 -4.65
C SER A 15 -13.50 -9.11 -3.92
N HIS A 16 -13.00 -10.32 -4.23
CA HIS A 16 -13.43 -11.57 -3.61
C HIS A 16 -12.83 -11.83 -2.21
N ILE A 17 -11.76 -11.13 -1.83
CA ILE A 17 -11.14 -11.21 -0.49
C ILE A 17 -11.27 -9.90 0.30
N ALA A 18 -11.53 -8.78 -0.36
CA ALA A 18 -11.69 -7.47 0.26
C ALA A 18 -13.05 -7.37 0.99
N SER A 19 -13.02 -6.82 2.20
CA SER A 19 -14.21 -6.55 3.00
C SER A 19 -13.95 -5.35 3.92
N ASP A 20 -15.02 -4.69 4.36
CA ASP A 20 -14.92 -3.59 5.32
C ASP A 20 -14.37 -4.12 6.65
N LYS A 21 -13.23 -3.58 7.07
CA LYS A 21 -12.61 -3.92 8.35
C LYS A 21 -11.80 -2.75 8.91
N THR A 22 -11.61 -2.76 10.22
CA THR A 22 -10.61 -1.90 10.87
C THR A 22 -9.30 -2.66 10.98
N ALA A 23 -8.21 -2.09 10.48
CA ALA A 23 -6.85 -2.57 10.66
C ALA A 23 -6.07 -1.55 11.48
N THR A 24 -5.28 -2.00 12.45
CA THR A 24 -4.47 -1.13 13.31
C THR A 24 -3.03 -1.61 13.27
N ILE A 25 -2.11 -0.70 13.03
CA ILE A 25 -0.67 -0.98 13.00
C ILE A 25 0.07 -0.07 13.97
N SER A 26 1.20 -0.53 14.48
CA SER A 26 2.14 0.32 15.21
C SER A 26 3.20 0.86 14.24
N ILE A 27 3.38 2.18 14.23
CA ILE A 27 4.37 2.86 13.38
C ILE A 27 5.38 3.64 14.21
N THR A 28 6.58 3.79 13.66
CA THR A 28 7.64 4.64 14.21
C THR A 28 7.45 6.10 13.77
N ALA A 29 8.20 7.02 14.38
CA ALA A 29 8.20 8.42 13.97
C ALA A 29 8.69 8.62 12.52
N ALA A 30 9.66 7.81 12.06
CA ALA A 30 10.17 7.88 10.69
C ALA A 30 9.12 7.41 9.67
N GLU A 31 8.41 6.33 9.99
CA GLU A 31 7.27 5.83 9.20
C GLU A 31 6.13 6.85 9.13
N MET A 32 5.78 7.47 10.25
CA MET A 32 4.80 8.55 10.28
C MET A 32 5.23 9.74 9.42
N SER A 33 6.51 10.16 9.52
CA SER A 33 7.04 11.24 8.70
C SER A 33 6.96 10.93 7.20
N ALA A 34 7.25 9.69 6.79
CA ALA A 34 7.17 9.29 5.40
C ALA A 34 5.74 9.29 4.86
N VAL A 35 4.76 8.88 5.67
CA VAL A 35 3.33 8.95 5.31
C VAL A 35 2.91 10.40 5.07
N LEU A 36 3.27 11.31 5.99
CA LEU A 36 2.94 12.73 5.85
C LEU A 36 3.64 13.36 4.65
N TYR A 37 4.92 13.07 4.44
CA TYR A 37 5.67 13.56 3.28
C TYR A 37 5.02 13.08 1.96
N ALA A 38 4.67 11.80 1.86
CA ALA A 38 4.01 11.24 0.68
C ALA A 38 2.63 11.87 0.43
N TYR A 39 1.90 12.20 1.49
CA TYR A 39 0.61 12.87 1.37
C TYR A 39 0.76 14.32 0.88
N ASP A 40 1.71 15.07 1.43
CA ASP A 40 1.87 16.50 1.14
C ASP A 40 2.51 16.77 -0.22
N ARG A 41 3.43 15.91 -0.66
CA ARG A 41 4.30 16.14 -1.82
C ARG A 41 4.14 15.09 -2.91
N GLY A 42 3.50 13.96 -2.61
CA GLY A 42 3.36 12.83 -3.51
C GLY A 42 4.50 11.83 -3.37
N VAL A 43 4.19 10.56 -3.66
CA VAL A 43 5.14 9.44 -3.57
C VAL A 43 6.36 9.60 -4.50
N SER A 44 6.22 10.33 -5.62
CA SER A 44 7.32 10.57 -6.57
C SER A 44 8.44 11.43 -6.01
N GLU A 45 8.17 12.21 -4.95
CA GLU A 45 9.14 13.12 -4.34
C GLU A 45 9.91 12.49 -3.16
N LEU A 46 9.56 11.25 -2.79
CA LEU A 46 10.22 10.56 -1.68
C LEU A 46 11.63 10.12 -2.08
N ASP A 47 12.60 10.42 -1.21
CA ASP A 47 13.91 9.78 -1.29
C ASP A 47 13.82 8.28 -0.98
N ALA A 48 14.91 7.55 -1.27
CA ALA A 48 14.94 6.11 -1.10
C ALA A 48 14.67 5.68 0.34
N ASP A 49 15.01 6.49 1.33
CA ASP A 49 14.87 6.15 2.75
C ASP A 49 13.41 6.33 3.18
N SER A 50 12.80 7.46 2.83
CA SER A 50 11.39 7.77 3.05
C SER A 50 10.49 6.76 2.33
N MET A 51 10.85 6.36 1.11
CA MET A 51 10.13 5.32 0.38
C MET A 51 10.16 3.99 1.14
N ARG A 52 11.32 3.55 1.65
CA ARG A 52 11.40 2.32 2.46
C ARG A 52 10.56 2.39 3.72
N GLN A 53 10.47 3.56 4.36
CA GLN A 53 9.60 3.74 5.52
C GLN A 53 8.11 3.65 5.14
N LEU A 54 7.70 4.25 4.01
CA LEU A 54 6.34 4.14 3.51
C LEU A 54 5.98 2.69 3.14
N GLU A 55 6.89 1.98 2.47
CA GLU A 55 6.73 0.57 2.13
C GLU A 55 6.59 -0.31 3.39
N ALA A 56 7.32 -0.01 4.46
CA ALA A 56 7.18 -0.71 5.74
C ALA A 56 5.79 -0.54 6.35
N VAL A 57 5.20 0.66 6.27
CA VAL A 57 3.82 0.92 6.70
C VAL A 57 2.83 0.10 5.88
N ILE A 58 2.98 0.08 4.56
CA ILE A 58 2.12 -0.70 3.65
C ILE A 58 2.25 -2.20 3.94
N ALA A 59 3.46 -2.70 4.21
CA ALA A 59 3.69 -4.10 4.54
C ALA A 59 2.97 -4.49 5.84
N LYS A 60 3.05 -3.67 6.89
CA LYS A 60 2.33 -3.89 8.16
C LYS A 60 0.81 -3.91 7.94
N LEU A 61 0.28 -2.98 7.15
CA LEU A 61 -1.14 -2.98 6.81
C LEU A 61 -1.54 -4.22 6.02
N LYS A 62 -0.72 -4.64 5.06
CA LYS A 62 -0.95 -5.85 4.26
C LYS A 62 -1.08 -7.07 5.17
N ASP A 63 -0.17 -7.22 6.14
CA ASP A 63 -0.19 -8.35 7.10
C ASP A 63 -1.47 -8.34 7.97
N GLU A 64 -1.94 -7.16 8.41
CA GLU A 64 -3.20 -7.02 9.17
C GLU A 64 -4.46 -7.25 8.31
N LEU A 65 -4.41 -6.87 7.03
CA LEU A 65 -5.51 -7.05 6.10
C LEU A 65 -5.68 -8.52 5.72
N HIS A 66 -4.57 -9.19 5.38
CA HIS A 66 -4.53 -10.58 4.93
C HIS A 66 -3.17 -11.24 5.28
N PRO A 67 -3.13 -12.13 6.29
CA PRO A 67 -1.93 -12.88 6.69
C PRO A 67 -1.39 -13.82 5.60
#